data_AF-A0A2T0Y861-F1
#
_entry.id   AF-A0A2T0Y861-F1
#
_cell.length_a   1.000
_cell.length_b   1.000
_cell.length_c   1.000
_cell.angle_alpha   90.00
_cell.angle_beta   90.00
_cell.angle_gamma   90.00
#
_symmetry.space_group_name_H-M   'P 1'
#
loop_
_entity.id
_entity.type
_entity.pdbx_description
1 polymer ?
#
loop_
_entity_poly.entity_id
_entity_poly.type
_entity_poly.pdbx_seq_one_letter_code
_entity_poly.pdbx_strand_id
1 'polypeptide(L)'
;MSARSPRAGTPRRRLVSQETYETVFGTVYVGLATNAMLVVACLPVLVLLATTDPRASWPALAVVAPLVAPALVAAFAVFSALSADGSTTAVRTFWRAYRRHARRALAIGAMTSAVVVVLAVDVAAVWGARIGAAAIPVFVTLLVLTVLTALMALVAVPELPTARLRDLLRTSLYLAVRRWYLSVAALAVLGMLLSIVATRPAVGLGFVAAPLLFVVWGGCRFALRSALPDGEHRRAPGVAAS
;
A
#
# COMPACT_ATOMS: atom_id res chain seq x y z
N MET A 1 -32.59 -60.09 -27.85
CA MET A 1 -32.09 -59.89 -26.46
C MET A 1 -31.23 -58.63 -26.47
N SER A 2 -31.83 -57.47 -26.17
CA SER A 2 -31.23 -56.14 -26.38
C SER A 2 -30.58 -55.63 -25.09
N ALA A 3 -29.26 -55.43 -25.09
CA ALA A 3 -28.50 -54.96 -23.95
C ALA A 3 -28.63 -53.42 -23.82
N ARG A 4 -29.13 -52.96 -22.67
CA ARG A 4 -29.18 -51.53 -22.30
C ARG A 4 -27.77 -51.01 -22.04
N SER A 5 -27.36 -49.97 -22.77
CA SER A 5 -26.21 -49.14 -22.41
C SER A 5 -26.49 -48.33 -21.14
N PRO A 6 -25.59 -48.26 -20.15
CA PRO A 6 -25.75 -47.40 -18.98
C PRO A 6 -25.52 -45.93 -19.35
N ARG A 7 -26.42 -45.08 -18.84
CA ARG A 7 -26.47 -43.63 -19.04
C ARG A 7 -25.18 -42.94 -18.57
N ALA A 8 -24.72 -41.98 -19.38
CA ALA A 8 -23.70 -41.01 -19.01
C ALA A 8 -24.13 -40.26 -17.73
N GLY A 9 -23.42 -40.53 -16.62
CA GLY A 9 -23.59 -39.78 -15.39
C GLY A 9 -22.91 -38.42 -15.53
N THR A 10 -23.71 -37.36 -15.65
CA THR A 10 -23.25 -35.98 -15.45
C THR A 10 -23.46 -35.60 -13.98
N PRO A 11 -22.37 -35.35 -13.22
CA PRO A 11 -22.44 -34.36 -12.17
C PRO A 11 -21.21 -33.44 -12.18
N ARG A 12 -21.12 -32.54 -13.17
CA ARG A 12 -20.10 -31.46 -13.23
C ARG A 12 -20.43 -30.26 -12.31
N ARG A 13 -21.44 -30.35 -11.45
CA ARG A 13 -21.94 -29.21 -10.65
C ARG A 13 -21.28 -29.06 -9.27
N ARG A 14 -20.65 -30.11 -8.74
CA ARG A 14 -20.02 -30.12 -7.39
C ARG A 14 -18.58 -29.58 -7.37
N LEU A 15 -17.87 -29.65 -8.49
CA LEU A 15 -16.48 -29.19 -8.62
C LEU A 15 -16.40 -27.66 -8.64
N VAL A 16 -17.31 -27.00 -9.37
CA VAL A 16 -17.37 -25.53 -9.44
C VAL A 16 -17.64 -24.91 -8.07
N SER A 17 -18.48 -25.54 -7.24
CA SER A 17 -18.73 -25.03 -5.89
C SER A 17 -17.50 -25.16 -4.99
N GLN A 18 -16.77 -26.28 -5.05
CA GLN A 18 -15.60 -26.49 -4.18
C GLN A 18 -14.47 -25.52 -4.53
N GLU A 19 -14.17 -25.34 -5.81
CA GLU A 19 -13.16 -24.37 -6.28
C GLU A 19 -13.54 -22.92 -5.92
N THR A 20 -14.83 -22.58 -6.01
CA THR A 20 -15.33 -21.27 -5.58
C THR A 20 -15.19 -21.07 -4.07
N TYR A 21 -15.56 -22.07 -3.26
CA TYR A 21 -15.42 -22.00 -1.81
C TYR A 21 -13.95 -21.89 -1.39
N GLU A 22 -13.05 -22.68 -1.98
CA GLU A 22 -11.61 -22.62 -1.71
C GLU A 22 -11.03 -21.24 -2.08
N THR A 23 -11.48 -20.66 -3.19
CA THR A 23 -11.05 -19.32 -3.63
C THR A 23 -11.55 -18.22 -2.69
N VAL A 24 -12.83 -18.26 -2.32
CA VAL A 24 -13.44 -17.28 -1.39
C VAL A 24 -12.77 -17.39 -0.02
N PHE A 25 -12.66 -18.60 0.52
CA PHE A 25 -12.07 -18.83 1.84
C PHE A 25 -10.57 -18.47 1.85
N GLY A 26 -9.84 -18.79 0.78
CA GLY A 26 -8.45 -18.39 0.60
C GLY A 26 -8.27 -16.88 0.57
N THR A 27 -9.13 -16.17 -0.17
CA THR A 27 -9.08 -14.69 -0.26
C THR A 27 -9.41 -14.04 1.08
N VAL A 28 -10.46 -14.51 1.76
CA VAL A 28 -10.83 -14.04 3.10
C VAL A 28 -9.72 -14.31 4.11
N TYR A 29 -9.12 -15.51 4.08
CA TYR A 29 -7.98 -15.86 4.93
C TYR A 29 -6.80 -14.93 4.70
N VAL A 30 -6.43 -14.67 3.44
CA VAL A 30 -5.31 -13.76 3.11
C VAL A 30 -5.58 -12.35 3.60
N GLY A 31 -6.81 -11.85 3.43
CA GLY A 31 -7.22 -10.55 3.97
C GLY A 31 -7.10 -10.49 5.50
N LEU A 32 -7.66 -11.48 6.20
CA LEU A 32 -7.66 -11.54 7.66
C LEU A 32 -6.25 -11.73 8.24
N ALA A 33 -5.45 -12.61 7.63
CA ALA A 33 -4.06 -12.84 8.03
C ALA A 33 -3.19 -11.60 7.79
N THR A 34 -3.43 -10.86 6.70
CA THR A 34 -2.72 -9.60 6.43
C THR A 34 -3.10 -8.53 7.45
N ASN A 35 -4.39 -8.40 7.79
CA ASN A 35 -4.83 -7.51 8.87
C ASN A 35 -4.17 -7.85 10.20
N ALA A 36 -4.19 -9.12 10.61
CA ALA A 36 -3.56 -9.57 11.85
C ALA A 36 -2.06 -9.23 11.88
N MET A 37 -1.34 -9.48 10.78
CA MET A 37 0.08 -9.12 10.67
C MET A 37 0.32 -7.62 10.69
N LEU A 38 -0.56 -6.81 10.08
CA LEU A 38 -0.50 -5.35 10.17
C LEU A 38 -0.68 -4.87 11.61
N VAL A 39 -1.64 -5.43 12.36
CA VAL A 39 -1.82 -5.11 13.78
C VAL A 39 -0.56 -5.45 14.57
N VAL A 40 0.01 -6.63 14.37
CA VAL A 40 1.23 -7.05 15.07
C VAL A 40 2.42 -6.16 14.71
N ALA A 41 2.58 -5.81 13.43
CA ALA A 41 3.70 -4.97 12.99
C ALA A 41 3.56 -3.50 13.42
N CYS A 42 2.32 -2.99 13.49
CA CYS A 42 2.01 -1.62 13.92
C CYS A 42 1.73 -1.52 15.43
N LEU A 43 1.81 -2.62 16.18
CA LEU A 43 1.53 -2.69 17.61
C LEU A 43 2.19 -1.55 18.42
N PRO A 44 3.47 -1.19 18.25
CA PRO A 44 4.06 -0.09 19.02
C PRO A 44 3.38 1.26 18.76
N VAL A 45 2.92 1.53 17.52
CA VAL A 45 2.15 2.74 17.19
C VAL A 45 0.77 2.70 17.85
N LEU A 46 0.12 1.53 17.83
CA LEU A 46 -1.22 1.36 18.37
C LEU A 46 -1.26 1.46 19.89
N VAL A 47 -0.27 0.87 20.56
CA VAL A 47 -0.12 1.00 22.01
C VAL A 47 0.03 2.48 22.36
N LEU A 48 0.94 3.20 21.69
CA LEU A 48 1.16 4.61 21.98
C LEU A 48 -0.08 5.49 21.74
N LEU A 49 -0.84 5.24 20.67
CA LEU A 49 -2.10 5.92 20.40
C LEU A 49 -3.21 5.58 21.41
N ALA A 50 -3.23 4.35 21.93
CA ALA A 50 -4.24 3.88 22.87
C ALA A 50 -3.94 4.31 24.31
N THR A 51 -2.67 4.40 24.69
CA THR A 51 -2.26 4.70 26.07
C THR A 51 -2.01 6.17 26.33
N THR A 52 -1.86 6.99 25.28
CA THR A 52 -1.32 8.34 25.45
C THR A 52 -2.06 9.37 24.61
N ASP A 53 -2.20 10.58 25.15
CA ASP A 53 -2.78 11.71 24.41
C ASP A 53 -1.90 12.02 23.17
N PRO A 54 -2.44 11.89 21.94
CA PRO A 54 -1.69 12.14 20.72
C PRO A 54 -1.10 13.54 20.63
N ARG A 55 -1.74 14.54 21.27
CA ARG A 55 -1.27 15.93 21.26
C ARG A 55 -0.05 16.11 22.14
N ALA A 56 0.00 15.41 23.27
CA ALA A 56 1.13 15.48 24.20
C ALA A 56 2.30 14.60 23.73
N SER A 57 2.03 13.50 23.03
CA SER A 57 3.03 12.50 22.62
C SER A 57 3.40 12.52 21.14
N TRP A 58 3.25 13.67 20.50
CA TRP A 58 3.64 13.86 19.11
C TRP A 58 5.11 13.48 18.80
N PRO A 59 6.13 13.70 19.68
CA PRO A 59 7.51 13.31 19.36
C PRO A 59 7.68 11.79 19.39
N ALA A 60 7.04 11.12 20.34
CA ALA A 60 7.06 9.66 20.42
C ALA A 60 6.34 9.06 19.20
N LEU A 61 5.22 9.64 18.76
CA LEU A 61 4.54 9.23 17.52
C LEU A 61 5.43 9.44 16.29
N ALA A 62 6.18 10.54 16.23
CA ALA A 62 7.12 10.80 15.14
C ALA A 62 8.24 9.75 15.05
N VAL A 63 8.73 9.26 16.19
CA VAL A 63 9.79 8.23 16.24
C VAL A 63 9.27 6.85 15.84
N VAL A 64 8.02 6.52 16.19
CA VAL A 64 7.44 5.20 15.91
C VAL A 64 6.77 5.14 14.52
N ALA A 65 6.36 6.27 13.94
CA ALA A 65 5.74 6.34 12.61
C ALA A 65 6.50 5.63 11.47
N PRO A 66 7.85 5.67 11.41
CA PRO A 66 8.61 4.95 10.39
C PRO A 66 8.40 3.43 10.39
N LEU A 67 8.02 2.83 11.53
CA LEU A 67 7.74 1.39 11.63
C LEU A 67 6.52 0.94 10.81
N VAL A 68 5.64 1.86 10.44
CA VAL A 68 4.48 1.57 9.59
C VAL A 68 4.92 1.24 8.16
N ALA A 69 5.99 1.86 7.67
CA ALA A 69 6.46 1.68 6.30
C ALA A 69 6.84 0.22 5.93
N PRO A 70 7.64 -0.52 6.72
CA PRO A 70 7.92 -1.94 6.42
C PRO A 70 6.68 -2.83 6.53
N ALA A 71 5.71 -2.49 7.38
CA ALA A 71 4.43 -3.21 7.47
C ALA A 71 3.61 -3.04 6.17
N LEU A 72 3.56 -1.82 5.63
CA LEU A 72 2.89 -1.53 4.35
C LEU A 72 3.55 -2.25 3.17
N VAL A 73 4.89 -2.22 3.07
CA VAL A 73 5.61 -2.94 2.01
C VAL A 73 5.35 -4.45 2.06
N ALA A 74 5.30 -5.02 3.27
CA ALA A 74 4.99 -6.43 3.45
C ALA A 74 3.56 -6.76 3.02
N ALA A 75 2.58 -5.91 3.35
CA ALA A 75 1.20 -6.07 2.89
C ALA A 75 1.08 -5.97 1.36
N PHE A 76 1.74 -4.99 0.73
CA PHE A 76 1.75 -4.84 -0.73
C PHE A 76 2.40 -6.04 -1.44
N ALA A 77 3.43 -6.65 -0.84
CA ALA A 77 4.02 -7.87 -1.37
C ALA A 77 3.05 -9.06 -1.30
N VAL A 78 2.26 -9.18 -0.22
CA VAL A 78 1.20 -10.20 -0.10
C VAL A 78 0.12 -9.98 -1.17
N PHE A 79 -0.33 -8.73 -1.36
CA PHE A 79 -1.31 -8.41 -2.39
C PHE A 79 -0.81 -8.69 -3.80
N SER A 80 0.46 -8.37 -4.09
CA SER A 80 1.06 -8.73 -5.38
C SER A 80 1.13 -10.24 -5.60
N ALA A 81 1.44 -11.03 -4.57
CA ALA A 81 1.47 -12.49 -4.67
C ALA A 81 0.06 -13.10 -4.82
N LEU A 82 -0.94 -12.52 -4.13
CA LEU A 82 -2.33 -12.91 -4.28
C LEU A 82 -2.86 -12.61 -5.68
N SER A 83 -2.60 -11.40 -6.21
CA SER A 83 -3.09 -10.99 -7.52
C SER A 83 -2.35 -11.62 -8.71
N ALA A 84 -1.08 -12.01 -8.54
CA ALA A 84 -0.32 -12.66 -9.61
C ALA A 84 -0.55 -14.17 -9.66
N ASP A 85 -0.48 -14.85 -8.51
CA ASP A 85 -0.38 -16.31 -8.44
C ASP A 85 -1.54 -16.95 -7.66
N GLY A 86 -2.49 -16.16 -7.14
CA GLY A 86 -3.55 -16.67 -6.24
C GLY A 86 -3.01 -17.21 -4.91
N SER A 87 -1.78 -16.85 -4.52
CA SER A 87 -1.10 -17.47 -3.39
C SER A 87 -1.82 -17.19 -2.06
N THR A 88 -2.14 -18.24 -1.31
CA THR A 88 -2.75 -18.16 0.03
C THR A 88 -1.72 -18.10 1.16
N THR A 89 -0.42 -18.07 0.85
CA THR A 89 0.66 -18.13 1.85
C THR A 89 1.02 -16.75 2.44
N ALA A 90 -0.01 -16.00 2.88
CA ALA A 90 0.09 -14.62 3.33
C ALA A 90 1.15 -14.38 4.42
N VAL A 91 1.15 -15.16 5.50
CA VAL A 91 2.05 -14.96 6.65
C VAL A 91 3.52 -15.10 6.26
N ARG A 92 3.85 -16.14 5.49
CA ARG A 92 5.22 -16.40 5.04
C ARG A 92 5.71 -15.33 4.08
N THR A 93 4.86 -14.91 3.15
CA THR A 93 5.16 -13.84 2.20
C THR A 93 5.35 -12.50 2.91
N PHE A 94 4.49 -12.18 3.88
CA PHE A 94 4.58 -10.99 4.70
C PHE A 94 5.91 -10.93 5.45
N TRP A 95 6.26 -11.96 6.22
CA TRP A 95 7.49 -11.95 7.02
C TRP A 95 8.77 -11.95 6.18
N ARG A 96 8.74 -12.63 5.02
CA ARG A 96 9.85 -12.61 4.07
C ARG A 96 10.03 -11.22 3.46
N ALA A 97 8.95 -10.58 3.02
CA ALA A 97 8.99 -9.22 2.46
C ALA A 97 9.39 -8.18 3.51
N TYR A 98 8.85 -8.29 4.73
CA TYR A 98 9.18 -7.43 5.86
C TYR A 98 10.69 -7.43 6.14
N ARG A 99 11.31 -8.61 6.30
CA ARG A 99 12.75 -8.72 6.55
C ARG A 99 13.59 -8.29 5.36
N ARG A 100 13.18 -8.62 4.13
CA ARG A 100 13.93 -8.29 2.91
C ARG A 100 13.96 -6.80 2.62
N HIS A 101 12.86 -6.09 2.89
CA HIS A 101 12.70 -4.68 2.53
C HIS A 101 12.75 -3.73 3.73
N ALA A 102 12.94 -4.24 4.95
CA ALA A 102 12.93 -3.47 6.19
C ALA A 102 13.78 -2.20 6.14
N ARG A 103 15.06 -2.29 5.75
CA ARG A 103 15.96 -1.11 5.72
C ARG A 103 15.51 -0.04 4.74
N ARG A 104 15.08 -0.43 3.53
CA ARG A 104 14.63 0.53 2.51
C ARG A 104 13.28 1.14 2.88
N ALA A 105 12.36 0.32 3.37
CA ALA A 105 11.05 0.78 3.83
C ALA A 105 11.18 1.71 5.04
N LEU A 106 12.05 1.39 6.02
CA LEU A 106 12.35 2.25 7.15
C LEU A 106 12.99 3.57 6.72
N ALA A 107 13.90 3.55 5.73
CA ALA A 107 14.49 4.79 5.22
C ALA A 107 13.42 5.70 4.56
N ILE A 108 12.52 5.12 3.74
CA ILE A 108 11.38 5.86 3.16
C ILE A 108 10.48 6.39 4.28
N GLY A 109 10.08 5.52 5.22
CA GLY A 109 9.26 5.90 6.37
C GLY A 109 9.87 7.02 7.19
N ALA A 110 11.16 6.95 7.50
CA ALA A 110 11.88 7.97 8.27
C ALA A 110 11.94 9.31 7.53
N MET A 111 12.23 9.30 6.23
CA MET A 111 12.23 10.53 5.42
C MET A 111 10.82 11.14 5.36
N THR A 112 9.80 10.33 5.11
CA THR A 112 8.40 10.77 5.06
C THR A 112 7.94 11.32 6.41
N SER A 113 8.21 10.62 7.50
CA SER A 113 7.88 11.07 8.86
C SER A 113 8.58 12.39 9.19
N ALA A 114 9.87 12.55 8.86
CA ALA A 114 10.58 13.81 9.09
C ALA A 114 9.95 14.98 8.34
N VAL A 115 9.64 14.81 7.04
CA VAL A 115 8.99 15.86 6.23
C VAL A 115 7.59 16.19 6.76
N VAL A 116 6.80 15.18 7.13
CA VAL A 116 5.45 15.39 7.69
C VAL A 116 5.50 16.14 9.02
N VAL A 117 6.47 15.82 9.89
CA VAL A 117 6.65 16.52 11.17
C VAL A 117 7.01 17.99 10.94
N VAL A 118 7.96 18.28 10.03
CA VAL A 118 8.33 19.66 9.69
C VAL A 118 7.11 20.42 9.18
N LEU A 119 6.38 19.87 8.20
CA LEU A 119 5.17 20.52 7.66
C LEU A 119 4.08 20.72 8.71
N ALA A 120 3.90 19.78 9.64
CA ALA A 120 2.93 19.91 10.72
C ALA A 120 3.32 21.01 11.72
N VAL A 121 4.61 21.10 12.07
CA VAL A 121 5.16 22.17 12.92
C VAL A 121 5.01 23.53 12.22
N ASP A 122 5.30 23.60 10.92
CA ASP A 122 5.14 24.82 10.12
C ASP A 122 3.68 25.29 10.10
N VAL A 123 2.72 24.38 9.89
CA VAL A 123 1.28 24.68 9.95
C VAL A 123 0.88 25.19 11.33
N ALA A 124 1.37 24.58 12.40
CA ALA A 124 1.10 25.02 13.76
C ALA A 124 1.69 26.42 14.03
N ALA A 125 2.88 26.71 13.50
CA ALA A 125 3.55 28.00 13.66
C ALA A 125 2.83 29.16 12.94
N VAL A 126 2.25 28.89 11.76
CA VAL A 126 1.48 29.90 11.01
C VAL A 126 0.01 29.99 11.43
N TRP A 127 -0.42 29.13 12.35
CA TRP A 127 -1.79 29.11 12.85
C TRP A 127 -2.11 30.40 13.59
N GLY A 128 -3.11 31.15 13.12
CA GLY A 128 -3.49 32.45 13.69
C GLY A 128 -2.67 33.65 13.18
N ALA A 129 -1.67 33.43 12.33
CA ALA A 129 -0.96 34.52 11.65
C ALA A 129 -1.76 35.02 10.43
N ARG A 130 -1.63 36.31 10.09
CA ARG A 130 -2.29 36.90 8.89
C ARG A 130 -1.87 36.22 7.58
N ILE A 131 -0.67 35.65 7.54
CA ILE A 131 -0.11 34.91 6.39
C ILE A 131 -0.64 33.45 6.34
N GLY A 132 -1.20 32.95 7.45
CA GLY A 132 -1.67 31.57 7.57
C GLY A 132 -2.73 31.19 6.53
N ALA A 133 -3.60 32.12 6.14
CA ALA A 133 -4.64 31.85 5.14
C ALA A 133 -4.09 31.41 3.77
N ALA A 134 -2.91 31.91 3.37
CA ALA A 134 -2.26 31.54 2.12
C ALA A 134 -1.25 30.39 2.30
N ALA A 135 -0.57 30.32 3.45
CA ALA A 135 0.45 29.31 3.72
C ALA A 135 -0.15 27.92 4.02
N ILE A 136 -1.29 27.85 4.73
CA ILE A 136 -1.91 26.59 5.11
C ILE A 136 -2.27 25.72 3.90
N PRO A 137 -2.94 26.22 2.83
CA PRO A 137 -3.22 25.41 1.64
C PRO A 137 -1.96 24.84 0.99
N VAL A 138 -0.86 25.61 0.96
CA VAL A 138 0.41 25.18 0.39
C VAL A 138 1.02 24.05 1.22
N PHE A 139 1.08 24.20 2.54
CA PHE A 139 1.59 23.15 3.43
C PHE A 139 0.75 21.87 3.38
N VAL A 140 -0.58 22.00 3.34
CA VAL A 140 -1.49 20.86 3.18
C VAL A 140 -1.24 20.15 1.85
N THR A 141 -1.06 20.89 0.77
CA THR A 141 -0.75 20.33 -0.56
C THR A 141 0.59 19.58 -0.54
N LEU A 142 1.63 20.16 0.08
CA LEU A 142 2.94 19.52 0.23
C LEU A 142 2.85 18.24 1.08
N LEU A 143 2.06 18.26 2.15
CA LEU A 143 1.85 17.11 3.02
C LEU A 143 1.17 15.97 2.25
N VAL A 144 0.11 16.29 1.51
CA VAL A 144 -0.58 15.35 0.62
C VAL A 144 0.38 14.75 -0.41
N LEU A 145 1.16 15.59 -1.09
CA LEU A 145 2.10 15.14 -2.11
C LEU A 145 3.20 14.25 -1.52
N THR A 146 3.67 14.56 -0.32
CA THR A 146 4.67 13.77 0.41
C THR A 146 4.14 12.38 0.73
N VAL A 147 2.91 12.28 1.26
CA VAL A 147 2.28 10.99 1.60
C VAL A 147 2.04 10.14 0.35
N LEU A 148 1.53 10.74 -0.73
CA LEU A 148 1.30 10.03 -1.99
C LEU A 148 2.61 9.54 -2.63
N THR A 149 3.65 10.36 -2.59
CA THR A 149 4.98 9.98 -3.10
C THR A 149 5.56 8.82 -2.31
N ALA A 150 5.44 8.86 -0.98
CA ALA A 150 5.89 7.79 -0.10
C ALA A 150 5.14 6.48 -0.39
N LEU A 151 3.81 6.56 -0.52
CA LEU A 151 2.96 5.42 -0.84
C LEU A 151 3.35 4.76 -2.17
N MET A 152 3.50 5.55 -3.23
CA MET A 152 3.94 5.07 -4.54
C MET A 152 5.33 4.43 -4.47
N ALA A 153 6.26 5.02 -3.72
CA ALA A 153 7.59 4.46 -3.52
C ALA A 153 7.51 3.10 -2.79
N LEU A 154 6.70 2.99 -1.72
CA LEU A 154 6.53 1.73 -0.97
C LEU A 154 5.89 0.62 -1.83
N VAL A 155 4.95 0.95 -2.71
CA VAL A 155 4.37 0.00 -3.68
C VAL A 155 5.42 -0.46 -4.70
N ALA A 156 6.32 0.44 -5.11
CA ALA A 156 7.35 0.13 -6.11
C ALA A 156 8.54 -0.67 -5.54
N VAL A 157 8.82 -0.62 -4.23
CA VAL A 157 9.91 -1.38 -3.59
C VAL A 157 9.87 -2.90 -3.87
N PRO A 158 8.73 -3.60 -3.72
CA PRO A 158 8.66 -5.04 -4.03
C PRO A 158 8.68 -5.33 -5.53
N GLU A 159 8.26 -4.39 -6.39
CA GLU A 159 8.23 -4.58 -7.84
C GLU A 159 9.60 -4.33 -8.51
N LEU A 160 10.40 -3.41 -7.97
CA LEU A 160 11.68 -2.97 -8.54
C LEU A 160 12.83 -3.10 -7.50
N PRO A 161 13.25 -4.33 -7.13
CA PRO A 161 14.23 -4.54 -6.06
C PRO A 161 15.64 -4.01 -6.40
N THR A 162 15.96 -3.77 -7.66
CA THR A 162 17.28 -3.30 -8.13
C THR A 162 17.35 -1.78 -8.33
N ALA A 163 16.24 -1.05 -8.29
CA ALA A 163 16.21 0.39 -8.53
C ALA A 163 16.83 1.19 -7.39
N ARG A 164 17.52 2.29 -7.73
CA ARG A 164 18.06 3.23 -6.74
C ARG A 164 16.92 4.01 -6.08
N LEU A 165 17.04 4.26 -4.77
CA LEU A 165 15.99 4.91 -3.99
C LEU A 165 15.63 6.32 -4.51
N ARG A 166 16.63 7.05 -5.01
CA ARG A 166 16.46 8.38 -5.61
C ARG A 166 15.61 8.35 -6.88
N ASP A 167 15.86 7.39 -7.75
CA ASP A 167 15.12 7.24 -9.01
C ASP A 167 13.68 6.81 -8.74
N LEU A 168 13.48 5.96 -7.72
CA LEU A 168 12.16 5.54 -7.26
C LEU A 168 11.34 6.72 -6.73
N LEU A 169 11.93 7.57 -5.88
CA LEU A 169 11.28 8.76 -5.33
C LEU A 169 10.96 9.78 -6.42
N ARG A 170 11.89 10.04 -7.34
CA ARG A 170 11.69 10.99 -8.44
C ARG A 170 10.57 10.54 -9.39
N THR A 171 10.54 9.25 -9.71
CA THR A 171 9.49 8.67 -10.56
C THR A 171 8.13 8.68 -9.85
N SER A 172 8.11 8.37 -8.55
CA SER A 172 6.90 8.42 -7.73
C SER A 172 6.34 9.83 -7.63
N LEU A 173 7.20 10.83 -7.41
CA LEU A 173 6.82 12.24 -7.38
C LEU A 173 6.25 12.69 -8.72
N TYR A 174 6.90 12.33 -9.82
CA TYR A 174 6.42 12.64 -11.16
C TYR A 174 5.03 12.05 -11.42
N LEU A 175 4.79 10.81 -10.99
CA LEU A 175 3.48 10.15 -11.15
C LEU A 175 2.40 10.77 -10.26
N ALA A 176 2.73 11.11 -9.02
CA ALA A 176 1.81 11.75 -8.08
C ALA A 176 1.30 13.11 -8.62
N VAL A 177 2.20 13.89 -9.23
CA VAL A 177 1.88 15.20 -9.82
C VAL A 177 1.13 15.06 -11.16
N ARG A 178 1.59 14.15 -12.04
CA ARG A 178 1.05 14.05 -13.41
C ARG A 178 -0.34 13.39 -13.47
N ARG A 179 -0.70 12.56 -12.49
CA ARG A 179 -1.98 11.83 -12.46
C ARG A 179 -2.80 12.13 -11.20
N TRP A 180 -3.12 13.40 -11.00
CA TRP A 180 -3.87 13.90 -9.84
C TRP A 180 -5.19 13.17 -9.56
N TYR A 181 -5.89 12.68 -10.59
CA TYR A 181 -7.15 11.92 -10.43
C TYR A 181 -6.99 10.64 -9.59
N LEU A 182 -5.87 9.90 -9.75
CA LEU A 182 -5.60 8.69 -8.96
C LEU A 182 -5.09 9.05 -7.56
N SER A 183 -4.36 10.15 -7.44
CA SER A 183 -3.92 10.73 -6.17
C SER A 183 -5.10 11.11 -5.28
N VAL A 184 -6.16 11.72 -5.84
CA VAL A 184 -7.38 12.08 -5.10
C VAL A 184 -8.12 10.84 -4.61
N ALA A 185 -8.25 9.80 -5.45
CA ALA A 185 -8.90 8.55 -5.05
C ALA A 185 -8.12 7.83 -3.92
N ALA A 186 -6.79 7.75 -4.03
CA ALA A 186 -5.96 7.19 -2.97
C ALA A 186 -6.07 8.01 -1.67
N LEU A 187 -6.14 9.34 -1.77
CA LEU A 187 -6.33 10.22 -0.62
C LEU A 187 -7.66 9.99 0.08
N ALA A 188 -8.74 9.85 -0.70
CA ALA A 188 -10.07 9.59 -0.17
C ALA A 188 -10.11 8.26 0.61
N VAL A 189 -9.48 7.21 0.07
CA VAL A 189 -9.40 5.90 0.71
C VAL A 189 -8.52 5.93 1.97
N LEU A 190 -7.38 6.62 1.94
CA LEU A 190 -6.52 6.84 3.11
C LEU A 190 -7.21 7.68 4.19
N GLY A 191 -7.93 8.73 3.80
CA GLY A 191 -8.71 9.57 4.71
C GLY A 191 -9.84 8.78 5.38
N MET A 192 -10.52 7.92 4.63
CA MET A 192 -11.54 7.01 5.17
C MET A 192 -10.93 5.98 6.14
N LEU A 193 -9.76 5.42 5.80
CA LEU A 193 -9.05 4.52 6.71
C LEU A 193 -8.66 5.23 8.01
N LEU A 194 -8.11 6.44 7.90
CA LEU A 194 -7.68 7.22 9.04
C LEU A 194 -8.85 7.59 9.95
N SER A 195 -10.00 7.98 9.40
CA SER A 195 -11.19 8.32 10.18
C SER A 195 -11.78 7.11 10.91
N ILE A 196 -11.79 5.93 10.27
CA ILE A 196 -12.24 4.69 10.90
C ILE A 196 -11.27 4.25 12.00
N VAL A 197 -9.95 4.32 11.77
CA VAL A 197 -8.94 3.95 12.77
C VAL A 197 -8.95 4.92 13.96
N ALA A 198 -9.16 6.21 13.73
CA ALA A 198 -9.26 7.21 14.79
C ALA A 198 -10.49 7.03 15.68
N THR A 199 -11.60 6.52 15.13
CA THR A 199 -12.84 6.31 15.87
C THR A 199 -12.92 4.92 16.51
N ARG A 200 -12.44 3.88 15.83
CA ARG A 200 -12.48 2.48 16.26
C ARG A 200 -11.21 1.73 15.82
N PRO A 201 -10.09 1.88 16.56
CA PRO A 201 -8.78 1.37 16.12
C PRO A 201 -8.78 -0.15 15.93
N ALA A 202 -9.46 -0.90 16.80
CA ALA A 202 -9.54 -2.36 16.71
C ALA A 202 -10.31 -2.84 15.46
N VAL A 203 -11.41 -2.17 15.10
CA VAL A 203 -12.25 -2.55 13.95
C VAL A 203 -11.60 -2.13 12.63
N GLY A 204 -11.05 -0.91 12.59
CA GLY A 204 -10.38 -0.38 11.40
C GLY A 204 -9.19 -1.22 10.96
N LEU A 205 -8.34 -1.62 11.91
CA LEU A 205 -7.14 -2.39 11.60
C LEU A 205 -7.39 -3.91 11.51
N GLY A 206 -8.35 -4.43 12.27
CA GLY A 206 -8.66 -5.86 12.27
C GLY A 206 -9.41 -6.33 11.02
N PHE A 207 -10.26 -5.47 10.44
CA PHE A 207 -11.13 -5.87 9.32
C PHE A 207 -10.98 -5.02 8.07
N VAL A 208 -10.84 -3.69 8.22
CA VAL A 208 -11.01 -2.75 7.10
C VAL A 208 -9.68 -2.36 6.43
N ALA A 209 -8.55 -2.50 7.14
CA ALA A 209 -7.24 -2.06 6.64
C ALA A 209 -6.80 -2.78 5.35
N ALA A 210 -6.81 -4.11 5.33
CA ALA A 210 -6.40 -4.89 4.17
C ALA A 210 -7.21 -4.58 2.89
N PRO A 211 -8.56 -4.57 2.90
CA PRO A 211 -9.32 -4.24 1.69
C PRO A 211 -9.10 -2.79 1.22
N LEU A 212 -9.03 -1.82 2.13
CA LEU A 212 -8.73 -0.43 1.75
C LEU A 212 -7.32 -0.30 1.17
N LEU A 213 -6.31 -0.92 1.81
CA LEU A 213 -4.94 -0.95 1.31
C LEU A 213 -4.81 -1.71 -0.01
N PHE A 214 -5.64 -2.71 -0.26
CA PHE A 214 -5.69 -3.43 -1.53
C PHE A 214 -6.17 -2.52 -2.67
N VAL A 215 -7.22 -1.71 -2.44
CA VAL A 215 -7.69 -0.71 -3.42
C VAL A 215 -6.62 0.32 -3.71
N VAL A 216 -5.96 0.82 -2.66
CA VAL A 216 -4.85 1.78 -2.78
C VAL A 216 -3.69 1.18 -3.59
N TRP A 217 -3.28 -0.03 -3.25
CA TRP A 217 -2.23 -0.77 -3.96
C TRP A 217 -2.58 -0.99 -5.43
N GLY A 218 -3.82 -1.40 -5.73
CA GLY A 218 -4.31 -1.60 -7.09
C GLY A 218 -4.25 -0.32 -7.93
N GLY A 219 -4.68 0.81 -7.36
CA GLY A 219 -4.58 2.12 -8.00
C GLY A 219 -3.13 2.54 -8.26
N CYS A 220 -2.25 2.37 -7.29
CA CYS A 220 -0.81 2.67 -7.43
C CYS A 220 -0.14 1.79 -8.49
N ARG A 221 -0.38 0.47 -8.48
CA ARG A 221 0.17 -0.46 -9.46
C ARG A 221 -0.32 -0.16 -10.88
N PHE A 222 -1.60 0.22 -11.04
CA PHE A 222 -2.12 0.66 -12.33
C PHE A 222 -1.43 1.94 -12.82
N ALA A 223 -1.19 2.91 -11.93
CA ALA A 223 -0.43 4.12 -12.26
C ALA A 223 1.02 3.81 -12.65
N LEU A 224 1.69 2.88 -11.94
CA LEU A 224 3.04 2.41 -12.24
C LEU A 224 3.12 1.71 -13.61
N ARG A 225 2.22 0.76 -13.89
CA ARG A 225 2.20 0.03 -15.17
C ARG A 225 1.91 0.93 -16.36
N SER A 226 0.98 1.87 -16.22
CA SER A 226 0.67 2.83 -17.30
C SER A 226 1.77 3.87 -17.55
N ALA A 227 2.78 3.92 -16.68
CA ALA A 227 3.95 4.78 -16.82
C ALA A 227 5.22 4.07 -17.29
N LEU A 228 5.18 2.74 -17.43
CA LEU A 228 6.18 1.93 -18.11
C LEU A 228 5.71 1.73 -19.56
N PRO A 229 5.97 2.68 -20.49
CA PRO A 229 5.80 2.40 -21.91
C PRO A 229 6.80 1.30 -22.32
N ASP A 230 6.40 0.48 -23.28
CA ASP A 230 7.21 -0.55 -23.95
C ASP A 230 8.64 -0.06 -24.26
N GLY A 231 9.56 -0.31 -23.33
CA GLY A 231 10.95 0.13 -23.38
C GLY A 231 11.83 -0.71 -24.30
N GLU A 232 11.24 -1.42 -25.28
CA GLU A 232 11.96 -2.37 -26.15
C GLU A 232 11.64 -2.23 -27.64
N HIS A 233 11.13 -1.09 -28.11
CA HIS A 233 11.04 -0.78 -29.56
C HIS A 233 11.98 0.35 -30.02
N ARG A 234 12.96 0.74 -29.18
CA ARG A 234 13.97 1.74 -29.56
C ARG A 234 15.40 1.27 -29.25
N ARG A 235 15.77 0.12 -29.80
CA ARG A 235 17.14 -0.13 -30.29
C ARG A 235 17.04 -0.45 -31.77
N ALA A 236 17.25 0.57 -32.60
CA ALA A 236 17.62 0.34 -33.99
C ALA A 236 19.01 -0.31 -34.02
N PRO A 237 19.24 -1.31 -34.86
CA PRO A 237 20.48 -1.43 -35.60
C PRO A 237 20.24 -0.84 -36.99
N GLY A 238 20.52 0.45 -37.14
CA GLY A 238 21.01 0.92 -38.42
C GLY A 238 22.46 0.44 -38.56
N VAL A 239 22.67 -0.82 -38.96
CA VAL A 239 23.88 -1.35 -39.60
C VAL A 239 23.52 -2.66 -40.32
N ALA A 240 23.21 -2.53 -41.62
CA ALA A 240 23.34 -3.51 -42.71
C ALA A 240 22.62 -2.88 -43.92
N ALA A 241 23.17 -2.69 -45.10
CA ALA A 241 24.46 -3.01 -45.68
C ALA A 241 24.62 -2.09 -46.92
N SER A 242 25.81 -1.54 -47.11
CA SER A 242 26.34 -1.08 -48.40
C SER A 242 27.85 -1.21 -48.34
#